data_AF-A0A7Y4B7I0-F1
#
_entry.id   AF-A0A7Y4B7I0-F1
#
_cell.length_a   1.000
_cell.length_b   1.000
_cell.length_c   1.000
_cell.angle_alpha   90.00
_cell.angle_beta   90.00
_cell.angle_gamma   90.00
#
_symmetry.space_group_name_H-M   'P 1'
#
loop_
_entity.id
_entity.type
_entity.pdbx_description
1 polymer ?
#
loop_
_entity_poly.entity_id
_entity_poly.type
_entity_poly.pdbx_seq_one_letter_code
_entity_poly.pdbx_strand_id
1 'polypeptide(L)'
;MKEYFLPPKVFDEILAYAKKENFSELEKLVGKHDNGTIFVEPWEVEMLLNVAKLWRLEALLKYPFWDSDHPKYDPCQEDLFMDEQEEKWGKIAMTFPDD
;
A
#
# COMPACT_ATOMS: atom_id res chain seq x y z
N MET A 1 -17.63 -4.95 11.24
CA MET A 1 -16.23 -4.85 11.68
C MET A 1 -15.61 -6.24 11.56
N LYS A 2 -14.49 -6.37 10.84
CA LYS A 2 -13.75 -7.63 10.65
C LYS A 2 -12.31 -7.42 11.13
N GLU A 3 -11.69 -8.49 11.60
CA GLU A 3 -10.28 -8.50 12.01
C GLU A 3 -9.39 -8.89 10.83
N TYR A 4 -8.29 -8.18 10.64
CA TYR A 4 -7.31 -8.45 9.60
C TYR A 4 -5.89 -8.40 10.17
N PHE A 5 -4.97 -9.08 9.49
CA PHE A 5 -3.55 -9.08 9.82
C PHE A 5 -2.72 -8.49 8.67
N LEU A 6 -1.91 -7.49 8.98
CA LEU A 6 -0.90 -6.89 8.11
C LEU A 6 0.42 -6.79 8.89
N PRO A 7 1.58 -7.01 8.26
CA PRO A 7 2.86 -6.88 8.95
C PRO A 7 3.01 -5.48 9.58
N PRO A 8 3.50 -5.36 10.84
CA PRO A 8 3.68 -4.08 11.51
C PRO A 8 4.45 -3.04 10.68
N LYS A 9 5.49 -3.48 9.95
CA LYS A 9 6.26 -2.63 9.02
C LYS A 9 5.36 -1.88 8.03
N VAL A 10 4.32 -2.53 7.51
CA VAL A 10 3.40 -1.91 6.54
C VAL A 10 2.54 -0.85 7.23
N PHE A 11 2.09 -1.10 8.47
CA PHE A 11 1.38 -0.09 9.24
C PHE A 11 2.27 1.12 9.58
N ASP A 12 3.53 0.89 9.94
CA ASP A 12 4.49 1.96 10.20
C ASP A 12 4.71 2.83 8.95
N GLU A 13 4.76 2.21 7.77
CA GLU A 13 4.87 2.93 6.49
C GLU A 13 3.60 3.73 6.17
N ILE A 14 2.41 3.16 6.38
CA ILE A 14 1.14 3.88 6.20
C ILE A 14 1.05 5.05 7.19
N LEU A 15 1.49 4.86 8.44
CA LEU A 15 1.50 5.90 9.46
C LEU A 15 2.45 7.04 9.09
N ALA A 16 3.65 6.72 8.61
CA ALA A 16 4.62 7.72 8.14
C ALA A 16 4.07 8.50 6.94
N TYR A 17 3.41 7.80 6.01
CA TYR A 17 2.75 8.41 4.86
C TYR A 17 1.59 9.34 5.29
N ALA A 18 0.72 8.87 6.19
CA ALA A 18 -0.40 9.65 6.71
C ALA A 18 0.06 10.95 7.39
N LYS A 19 1.14 10.88 8.18
CA LYS A 19 1.74 12.06 8.82
C LYS A 19 2.33 13.04 7.82
N LYS A 20 3.03 12.54 6.79
CA LYS A 20 3.63 13.38 5.74
C LYS A 20 2.57 14.14 4.94
N GLU A 21 1.47 13.48 4.61
CA GLU A 21 0.40 14.03 3.77
C GLU A 21 -0.76 14.66 4.57
N ASN A 22 -0.65 14.71 5.91
CA ASN A 22 -1.65 15.25 6.84
C ASN A 22 -3.03 14.52 6.80
N PHE A 23 -3.03 13.20 6.59
CA PHE A 23 -4.23 12.37 6.62
C PHE A 23 -4.59 11.90 8.03
N SER A 24 -5.25 12.79 8.79
CA SER A 24 -5.56 12.55 10.20
C SER A 24 -6.48 11.34 10.47
N GLU A 25 -7.39 11.01 9.55
CA GLU A 25 -8.26 9.83 9.67
C GLU A 25 -7.48 8.53 9.48
N LEU A 26 -6.59 8.51 8.50
CA LEU A 26 -5.72 7.37 8.24
C LEU A 26 -4.74 7.13 9.39
N GLU A 27 -4.18 8.20 9.96
CA GLU A 27 -3.33 8.13 11.16
C GLU A 27 -4.08 7.50 12.35
N LYS A 28 -5.32 7.94 12.60
CA LYS A 28 -6.16 7.36 13.66
C LYS A 28 -6.51 5.90 13.38
N LEU A 29 -6.77 5.55 12.12
CA LEU A 29 -7.09 4.19 11.71
C LEU A 29 -5.91 3.26 12.00
N VAL A 30 -4.75 3.55 11.43
CA VAL A 30 -3.58 2.65 11.59
C VAL A 30 -3.09 2.65 13.04
N GLY A 31 -3.19 3.76 13.77
CA GLY A 31 -2.81 3.80 15.19
C GLY A 31 -3.61 2.86 16.11
N LYS A 32 -4.71 2.25 15.63
CA LYS A 32 -5.48 1.24 16.37
C LYS A 32 -4.86 -0.17 16.30
N HIS A 33 -3.88 -0.40 15.43
CA HIS A 33 -3.35 -1.75 15.24
C HIS A 33 -2.65 -2.25 16.51
N ASP A 34 -2.69 -3.56 16.75
CA ASP A 34 -1.95 -4.24 17.80
C ASP A 34 -1.05 -5.30 17.18
N ASN A 35 0.26 -5.02 17.12
CA ASN A 35 1.28 -5.90 16.56
C ASN A 35 0.93 -6.53 15.19
N GLY A 36 0.31 -5.74 14.31
CA GLY A 36 -0.09 -6.16 12.96
C GLY A 36 -1.54 -6.61 12.83
N THR A 37 -2.28 -6.73 13.93
CA THR A 37 -3.72 -7.00 13.89
C THR A 37 -4.52 -5.70 13.95
N ILE A 38 -5.57 -5.58 13.15
CA ILE A 38 -6.46 -4.41 13.16
C ILE A 38 -7.93 -4.82 12.99
N PHE A 39 -8.82 -4.14 13.70
CA PHE A 39 -10.27 -4.26 13.52
C PHE A 39 -10.77 -3.09 12.70
N VAL A 40 -11.39 -3.39 11.55
CA VAL A 40 -11.83 -2.35 10.60
C VAL A 40 -13.26 -2.55 10.11
N GLU A 41 -13.92 -1.42 9.85
CA GLU A 41 -15.18 -1.33 9.13
C GLU A 41 -14.97 -1.33 7.61
N PRO A 42 -16.01 -1.63 6.80
CA PRO A 42 -15.87 -1.67 5.34
C PRO A 42 -15.28 -0.39 4.72
N TRP A 43 -15.66 0.79 5.21
CA TRP A 43 -15.11 2.07 4.70
C TRP A 43 -13.64 2.28 5.12
N GLU A 44 -13.20 1.73 6.26
CA GLU A 44 -11.80 1.76 6.69
C GLU A 44 -10.95 0.82 5.81
N VAL A 45 -11.52 -0.30 5.37
CA VAL A 45 -10.90 -1.17 4.36
C VAL A 45 -10.72 -0.43 3.04
N GLU A 46 -11.75 0.26 2.56
CA GLU A 46 -11.65 1.07 1.34
C GLU A 46 -10.56 2.14 1.45
N MET A 47 -10.43 2.78 2.60
CA MET A 47 -9.37 3.77 2.85
C MET A 47 -7.97 3.15 2.72
N LEU A 48 -7.73 1.97 3.30
CA LEU A 48 -6.45 1.27 3.20
C LEU A 48 -6.16 0.81 1.75
N LEU A 49 -7.18 0.30 1.06
CA LEU A 49 -7.08 -0.06 -0.36
C LEU A 49 -6.77 1.14 -1.25
N ASN A 50 -7.33 2.32 -0.95
CA ASN A 50 -7.06 3.54 -1.70
C ASN A 50 -5.61 4.02 -1.51
N VAL A 51 -5.04 3.89 -0.30
CA VAL A 51 -3.61 4.15 -0.07
C VAL A 51 -2.75 3.21 -0.91
N ALA A 52 -3.08 1.92 -0.92
CA ALA A 52 -2.36 0.94 -1.74
C ALA A 52 -2.44 1.28 -3.24
N LYS A 53 -3.63 1.62 -3.75
CA LYS A 53 -3.83 2.05 -5.14
C LYS A 53 -3.00 3.29 -5.46
N LEU A 54 -2.92 4.25 -4.55
CA LEU A 54 -2.12 5.46 -4.74
C LEU A 54 -0.64 5.12 -4.85
N TRP A 55 -0.09 4.31 -3.95
CA TRP A 55 1.32 3.89 -4.04
C TRP A 55 1.63 3.15 -5.33
N ARG A 56 0.71 2.32 -5.82
CA ARG A 56 0.86 1.70 -7.14
C ARG A 56 0.90 2.72 -8.28
N LEU A 57 0.05 3.75 -8.24
CA LEU A 57 0.06 4.83 -9.24
C LEU A 57 1.36 5.64 -9.17
N GLU A 58 1.86 5.94 -7.97
CA GLU A 58 3.15 6.61 -7.78
C GLU A 58 4.31 5.78 -8.34
N ALA A 59 4.32 4.47 -8.10
CA ALA A 59 5.30 3.55 -8.67
C ALA A 59 5.27 3.56 -10.20
N LEU A 60 4.08 3.57 -10.80
CA LEU A 60 3.91 3.66 -12.27
C LEU A 60 4.47 4.97 -12.85
N LEU A 61 4.37 6.07 -12.11
CA LEU A 61 4.95 7.35 -12.52
C LEU A 61 6.47 7.40 -12.33
N LYS A 62 6.98 6.73 -11.29
CA LYS A 62 8.41 6.70 -10.95
C LYS A 62 9.21 5.76 -11.86
N TYR A 63 8.61 4.66 -12.30
CA TYR A 63 9.23 3.64 -13.15
C TYR A 63 8.47 3.46 -14.48
N PRO A 64 8.31 4.48 -15.33
CA PRO A 64 7.36 4.46 -16.46
C PRO A 64 7.71 3.50 -17.62
N PHE A 65 8.77 2.71 -17.53
CA PHE A 65 9.31 1.88 -18.62
C PHE A 65 9.57 0.41 -18.22
N TRP A 66 8.80 -0.15 -17.29
CA TRP A 66 8.90 -1.56 -16.88
C TRP A 66 8.36 -2.57 -17.91
N ASP A 67 7.75 -2.11 -19.01
CA ASP A 67 7.21 -2.97 -20.08
C ASP A 67 8.34 -3.45 -21.02
N SER A 68 8.53 -4.77 -21.11
CA SER A 68 9.56 -5.41 -21.93
C SER A 68 9.42 -5.15 -23.43
N ASP A 69 8.23 -4.77 -23.90
CA ASP A 69 7.98 -4.42 -25.30
C ASP A 69 8.31 -2.94 -25.60
N HIS A 70 8.66 -2.14 -24.58
CA HIS A 70 8.93 -0.72 -24.75
C HIS A 70 10.39 -0.46 -25.18
N PRO A 71 10.65 0.41 -26.17
CA PRO A 71 12.01 0.69 -26.67
C PRO A 71 12.95 1.37 -25.64
N LYS A 72 12.43 1.77 -24.47
CA LYS A 72 13.20 2.34 -23.34
C LYS A 72 13.16 1.46 -22.10
N TYR A 73 12.82 0.19 -22.25
CA TYR A 73 12.80 -0.75 -21.15
C TYR A 73 14.15 -0.79 -20.41
N ASP A 74 14.08 -0.79 -19.08
CA ASP A 74 15.22 -0.93 -18.19
C ASP A 74 14.87 -1.98 -17.12
N PRO A 75 15.55 -3.15 -17.11
CA PRO A 75 15.32 -4.20 -16.12
C PRO A 75 15.42 -3.70 -14.67
N CYS A 76 16.31 -2.74 -14.38
CA CYS A 76 16.44 -2.20 -13.03
C CYS A 76 15.19 -1.42 -12.60
N GLN A 77 14.49 -0.77 -13.54
CA GLN A 77 13.24 -0.06 -13.26
C GLN A 77 12.07 -1.05 -13.06
N GLU A 78 12.07 -2.17 -13.78
CA GLU A 78 11.11 -3.26 -13.59
C GLU A 78 11.28 -3.89 -12.21
N ASP A 79 12.50 -4.27 -11.83
CA ASP A 79 12.79 -4.84 -10.50
C ASP A 79 12.30 -3.91 -9.38
N LEU A 80 12.63 -2.61 -9.47
CA LEU A 80 12.19 -1.61 -8.49
C LEU A 80 10.66 -1.42 -8.46
N PHE A 81 9.99 -1.54 -9.60
CA PHE A 81 8.54 -1.49 -9.65
C PHE A 81 7.93 -2.73 -8.98
N MET A 82 8.46 -3.93 -9.26
CA MET A 82 7.99 -5.19 -8.68
C MET A 82 8.21 -5.23 -7.17
N ASP A 83 9.35 -4.75 -6.67
CA ASP A 83 9.61 -4.62 -5.23
C ASP A 83 8.55 -3.74 -4.56
N GLU A 84 8.21 -2.58 -5.15
CA GLU A 84 7.16 -1.71 -4.64
C GLU A 84 5.77 -2.35 -4.70
N GLN A 85 5.48 -3.16 -5.74
CA GLN A 85 4.23 -3.91 -5.82
C GLN A 85 4.16 -5.00 -4.74
N GLU A 86 5.22 -5.76 -4.49
CA GLU A 86 5.20 -6.88 -3.54
C GLU A 86 5.21 -6.44 -2.08
N GLU A 87 6.05 -5.46 -1.72
CA GLU A 87 6.23 -5.05 -0.32
C GLU A 87 5.08 -4.19 0.20
N LYS A 88 4.47 -3.37 -0.66
CA LYS A 88 3.48 -2.36 -0.24
C LYS A 88 2.08 -2.70 -0.71
N TRP A 89 1.79 -2.45 -1.99
CA TRP A 89 0.45 -2.61 -2.54
C TRP A 89 -0.05 -4.05 -2.37
N GLY A 90 0.79 -5.02 -2.71
CA GLY A 90 0.47 -6.44 -2.69
C GLY A 90 0.11 -6.93 -1.29
N LYS A 91 0.83 -6.51 -0.25
CA LYS A 91 0.49 -6.88 1.14
C LYS A 91 -0.88 -6.34 1.55
N ILE A 92 -1.21 -5.11 1.20
CA ILE A 92 -2.51 -4.50 1.54
C ILE A 92 -3.63 -5.16 0.72
N ALA A 93 -3.46 -5.28 -0.61
CA ALA A 93 -4.48 -5.84 -1.50
C ALA A 93 -4.76 -7.32 -1.23
N MET A 94 -3.76 -8.13 -0.88
CA MET A 94 -3.97 -9.53 -0.49
C MET A 94 -4.66 -9.68 0.87
N THR A 95 -4.45 -8.72 1.77
CA THR A 95 -5.05 -8.75 3.11
C THR A 95 -6.52 -8.35 3.09
N PHE A 96 -6.87 -7.39 2.22
CA PHE A 96 -8.23 -6.89 2.05
C PHE A 96 -8.78 -7.28 0.67
N PRO A 97 -9.14 -8.56 0.45
CA PRO A 97 -9.77 -8.95 -0.81
C PRO A 97 -11.09 -8.17 -0.97
N ASP A 98 -11.32 -7.66 -2.19
CA ASP A 98 -12.60 -7.09 -2.59
C ASP A 98 -13.64 -8.24 -2.54
N ASP A 99 -14.47 -8.27 -1.48
CA ASP A 99 -15.66 -9.13 -1.37
C ASP A 99 -16.75 -8.68 -2.37
#